data_AF-A0A9P1R9K2-F1
#
_entry.id   AF-A0A9P1R9K2-F1
#
_cell.length_a   1.000
_cell.length_b   1.000
_cell.length_c   1.000
_cell.angle_alpha   90.00
_cell.angle_beta   90.00
_cell.angle_gamma   90.00
#
_symmetry.space_group_name_H-M   'P 1'
#
loop_
_entity.id
_entity.type
_entity.pdbx_description
1 polymer ?
#
loop_
_entity_poly.entity_id
_entity_poly.type
_entity_poly.pdbx_seq_one_letter_code
_entity_poly.pdbx_strand_id
1 'polypeptide(L)'
;MNNAGASLRQRYQERMQTVAVGAKLKRKGREWVVLQQRRTETGVVLNLRHGHREFRLYVPVTMDGPELWHANMRSVALPPSQRELFAQQNHTGVQP
;
A
#
# COMPACT_ATOMS: atom_id res chain seq x y z
N MET A 1 -30.98 -5.52 7.08
CA MET A 1 -30.80 -5.24 5.64
C MET A 1 -29.34 -4.92 5.38
N ASN A 2 -28.59 -5.79 4.71
CA ASN A 2 -27.21 -5.49 4.30
C ASN A 2 -27.24 -4.44 3.18
N ASN A 3 -26.78 -3.23 3.47
CA ASN A 3 -26.68 -2.18 2.48
C ASN A 3 -25.51 -2.50 1.52
N ALA A 4 -25.83 -2.97 0.31
CA ALA A 4 -24.83 -3.35 -0.69
C ALA A 4 -23.80 -2.24 -0.95
N GLY A 5 -24.22 -0.97 -0.91
CA GLY A 5 -23.31 0.18 -1.05
C GLY A 5 -22.31 0.32 0.11
N ALA A 6 -22.74 0.01 1.34
CA ALA A 6 -21.83 0.00 2.50
C ALA A 6 -20.76 -1.10 2.37
N SER A 7 -21.16 -2.29 1.92
CA SER A 7 -20.23 -3.40 1.68
C SER A 7 -19.22 -3.10 0.56
N LEU A 8 -19.65 -2.43 -0.51
CA LEU A 8 -18.76 -2.01 -1.59
C LEU A 8 -17.75 -0.97 -1.10
N ARG A 9 -18.22 0.04 -0.36
CA ARG A 9 -17.35 1.09 0.21
C ARG A 9 -16.31 0.50 1.15
N GLN A 10 -16.70 -0.44 2.01
CA GLN A 10 -15.78 -1.12 2.91
C GLN A 10 -14.70 -1.89 2.14
N ARG A 11 -15.09 -2.71 1.16
CA ARG A 11 -14.14 -3.46 0.32
C ARG A 11 -13.18 -2.53 -0.44
N TYR A 12 -13.71 -1.42 -0.97
CA TYR A 12 -12.89 -0.40 -1.61
C TYR A 12 -11.85 0.18 -0.63
N GLN A 13 -12.27 0.54 0.58
CA GLN A 13 -11.36 1.07 1.62
C GLN A 13 -10.30 0.06 2.02
N GLU A 14 -10.68 -1.20 2.21
CA GLU A 14 -9.76 -2.31 2.52
C GLU A 14 -8.75 -2.51 1.39
N ARG A 15 -9.21 -2.55 0.12
CA ARG A 15 -8.31 -2.72 -1.03
C ARG A 15 -7.40 -1.52 -1.24
N MET A 16 -7.83 -0.31 -0.92
CA MET A 16 -6.96 0.89 -0.97
C MET A 16 -5.80 0.81 0.04
N GLN A 17 -5.90 0.04 1.12
CA GLN A 17 -4.78 -0.16 2.05
C GLN A 17 -3.59 -0.86 1.37
N THR A 18 -3.83 -1.66 0.33
CA THR A 18 -2.75 -2.38 -0.38
C THR A 18 -1.75 -1.44 -1.08
N VAL A 19 -2.12 -0.18 -1.30
CA VAL A 19 -1.28 0.86 -1.94
C VAL A 19 -1.03 2.07 -1.02
N ALA A 20 -1.40 1.97 0.25
CA ALA A 20 -1.14 3.01 1.23
C ALA A 20 0.35 3.09 1.58
N VAL A 21 0.78 4.25 2.08
CA VAL A 21 2.17 4.47 2.52
C VAL A 21 2.55 3.41 3.57
N GLY A 22 3.71 2.78 3.40
CA GLY A 22 4.19 1.68 4.21
C GLY A 22 3.76 0.29 3.73
N ALA A 23 2.80 0.18 2.81
CA ALA A 23 2.47 -1.10 2.18
C ALA A 23 3.66 -1.66 1.39
N LYS A 24 3.72 -2.98 1.28
CA LYS A 24 4.74 -3.68 0.49
C LYS A 24 4.11 -4.32 -0.75
N LEU A 25 4.73 -4.07 -1.89
CA LEU A 25 4.37 -4.63 -3.20
C LEU A 25 5.52 -5.50 -3.72
N LYS A 26 5.21 -6.55 -4.48
CA LYS A 26 6.22 -7.41 -5.11
C LYS A 26 6.14 -7.35 -6.63
N ARG A 27 7.31 -7.19 -7.27
CA ARG A 27 7.50 -7.25 -8.72
C ARG A 27 8.84 -7.84 -9.06
N LYS A 28 8.86 -8.79 -10.01
CA LYS A 28 10.08 -9.48 -10.48
C LYS A 28 10.95 -10.00 -9.33
N GLY A 29 10.33 -10.66 -8.34
CA GLY A 29 11.03 -11.22 -7.18
C GLY A 29 11.42 -10.23 -6.08
N ARG A 30 11.31 -8.92 -6.31
CA ARG A 30 11.70 -7.87 -5.33
C ARG A 30 10.51 -7.29 -4.60
N GLU A 31 10.70 -6.98 -3.32
CA GLU A 31 9.74 -6.24 -2.49
C GLU A 31 10.04 -4.74 -2.50
N TRP A 32 8.98 -3.96 -2.67
CA TRP A 32 9.01 -2.51 -2.79
C TRP A 32 8.09 -1.91 -1.75
N VAL A 33 8.59 -0.93 -1.00
CA VAL A 33 7.80 -0.20 0.00
C VAL A 33 7.20 1.04 -0.64
N VAL A 34 5.91 1.28 -0.43
CA VAL A 34 5.26 2.54 -0.80
C VAL A 34 5.75 3.65 0.13
N LEU A 35 6.50 4.61 -0.40
CA LEU A 35 6.98 5.77 0.36
C LEU A 35 6.00 6.94 0.31
N GLN A 36 5.39 7.15 -0.84
CA GLN A 36 4.43 8.22 -1.07
C GLN A 36 3.31 7.73 -1.97
N GLN A 37 2.11 8.26 -1.72
CA GLN A 37 0.92 8.00 -2.51
C GLN A 37 0.27 9.34 -2.84
N ARG A 38 0.01 9.56 -4.13
CA ARG A 38 -0.77 10.71 -4.62
C ARG A 38 -1.98 10.21 -5.40
N ARG A 39 -3.18 10.65 -5.03
CA ARG A 39 -4.40 10.38 -5.81
C ARG A 39 -4.45 11.25 -7.06
N THR A 40 -5.03 10.69 -8.10
CA THR A 40 -5.37 11.35 -9.37
C THR A 40 -6.84 11.10 -9.65
N GLU A 41 -7.37 11.66 -10.74
CA GLU A 41 -8.78 11.47 -11.12
C GLU A 41 -9.15 9.99 -11.34
N THR A 42 -8.23 9.19 -11.87
CA THR A 42 -8.50 7.80 -12.32
C THR A 42 -7.65 6.74 -11.62
N GLY A 43 -6.80 7.14 -10.68
CA GLY A 43 -5.84 6.21 -10.08
C GLY A 43 -4.98 6.81 -8.98
N VAL A 44 -3.90 6.11 -8.65
CA VAL A 44 -2.88 6.57 -7.71
C VAL A 44 -1.49 6.50 -8.33
N VAL A 45 -0.68 7.51 -8.02
CA VAL A 45 0.76 7.51 -8.30
C VAL A 45 1.49 7.15 -7.01
N LEU A 46 2.32 6.13 -7.07
CA LEU A 46 3.12 5.61 -5.97
C LEU A 46 4.60 5.91 -6.23
N ASN A 47 5.32 6.38 -5.21
CA ASN A 47 6.78 6.33 -5.20
C ASN A 47 7.20 5.12 -4.36
N LEU A 48 7.95 4.21 -4.99
CA LEU A 48 8.30 2.90 -4.44
C LEU A 48 9.80 2.82 -4.18
N ARG A 49 10.21 2.13 -3.11
CA ARG A 49 11.62 1.91 -2.78
C ARG A 49 11.97 0.46 -2.54
N HIS A 50 13.13 0.04 -3.06
CA HIS A 50 13.79 -1.23 -2.75
C HIS A 50 15.30 -1.00 -2.56
N GLY A 51 15.79 -1.07 -1.33
CA GLY A 51 17.15 -0.66 -0.99
C GLY A 51 17.38 0.81 -1.37
N HIS A 52 18.42 1.09 -2.16
CA HIS A 52 18.74 2.43 -2.69
C HIS A 52 18.03 2.78 -4.00
N ARG A 53 17.14 1.91 -4.50
CA ARG A 53 16.42 2.14 -5.77
C ARG A 53 15.04 2.68 -5.50
N GLU A 54 14.70 3.75 -6.22
CA GLU A 54 13.37 4.33 -6.21
C GLU A 54 12.80 4.40 -7.63
N PHE A 55 11.49 4.19 -7.78
CA PHE A 55 10.81 4.50 -9.02
C PHE A 55 9.33 4.84 -8.80
N ARG A 56 8.76 5.56 -9.77
CA ARG A 56 7.37 6.00 -9.77
C ARG A 56 6.49 5.03 -10.56
N LEU A 57 5.32 4.71 -10.01
CA LEU A 57 4.33 3.82 -10.60
C LEU A 57 2.95 4.45 -10.60
N TYR A 58 2.24 4.42 -11.73
CA TYR A 58 0.81 4.70 -11.77
C TYR A 58 0.02 3.39 -11.66
N VAL A 59 -1.02 3.40 -10.83
CA VAL A 59 -1.93 2.27 -10.61
C VAL A 59 -3.37 2.76 -10.84
N PRO A 60 -4.09 2.24 -11.85
CA PRO A 60 -5.50 2.55 -12.05
C PRO A 60 -6.32 2.16 -10.81
N VAL A 61 -7.38 2.92 -10.52
CA VAL A 61 -8.32 2.61 -9.43
C VAL A 61 -9.71 2.45 -10.04
N THR A 62 -10.32 1.29 -9.79
CA THR A 62 -11.69 0.96 -10.16
C THR A 62 -12.62 1.12 -8.95
N MET A 63 -13.91 0.85 -9.12
CA MET A 63 -14.87 0.80 -8.00
C MET A 63 -14.48 -0.25 -6.95
N ASP A 64 -13.70 -1.26 -7.32
CA ASP A 64 -13.20 -2.30 -6.42
C ASP A 64 -11.84 -1.95 -5.81
N GLY A 65 -11.20 -0.84 -6.21
CA GLY A 65 -9.93 -0.38 -5.65
C GLY A 65 -8.76 -0.44 -6.66
N PRO A 66 -7.51 -0.48 -6.18
CA PRO A 66 -6.33 -0.39 -7.04
C PRO A 66 -6.08 -1.68 -7.84
N GLU A 67 -5.78 -1.52 -9.13
CA GLU A 67 -5.53 -2.60 -10.07
C GLU A 67 -4.03 -2.91 -10.23
N LEU A 68 -3.44 -3.51 -9.20
CA LEU A 68 -2.01 -3.83 -9.16
C LEU A 68 -1.55 -4.78 -10.27
N TRP A 69 -2.44 -5.66 -10.76
CA TRP A 69 -2.13 -6.57 -11.85
C TRP A 69 -1.73 -5.84 -13.15
N HIS A 70 -2.44 -4.77 -13.52
CA HIS A 70 -2.10 -3.93 -14.68
C HIS A 70 -0.71 -3.30 -14.54
N ALA A 71 -0.25 -3.09 -13.30
CA ALA A 71 1.07 -2.57 -12.98
C ALA A 71 2.16 -3.67 -12.84
N ASN A 72 1.84 -4.94 -13.11
CA ASN A 72 2.70 -6.10 -12.85
C ASN A 72 3.21 -6.17 -11.39
N MET A 73 2.32 -5.82 -10.46
CA MET A 73 2.57 -5.79 -9.02
C MET A 73 1.60 -6.73 -8.30
N ARG A 74 2.01 -7.20 -7.12
CA ARG A 74 1.11 -7.86 -6.16
C ARG A 74 1.32 -7.28 -4.77
N SER A 75 0.26 -7.12 -3.99
CA SER A 75 0.39 -6.77 -2.58
C SER A 75 0.99 -7.95 -1.81
N VAL A 76 1.92 -7.66 -0.89
CA VAL A 76 2.53 -8.70 -0.02
C VAL A 76 2.46 -8.36 1.46
N ALA A 77 2.33 -7.07 1.82
CA ALA A 77 2.00 -6.66 3.18
C ALA A 77 1.20 -5.35 3.15
N LEU A 78 0.24 -5.25 4.06
CA LEU A 78 -0.45 -3.99 4.33
C LEU A 78 0.49 -3.03 5.09
N PRO A 79 0.16 -1.73 5.16
CA PRO A 79 0.92 -0.78 5.97
C PRO A 79 1.03 -1.26 7.41
N PRO A 80 2.18 -1.01 8.08
CA PRO A 80 2.27 -1.26 9.51
C PRO A 80 1.22 -0.42 10.23
N SER A 81 0.48 -1.06 11.12
CA SER A 81 -0.40 -0.39 12.06
C SER A 81 0.41 0.55 12.96
N GLN A 82 -0.24 1.59 13.50
CA GLN A 82 0.42 2.50 14.46
C GLN A 82 1.09 1.73 15.60
N ARG A 83 0.45 0.64 16.07
CA ARG A 83 0.99 -0.22 17.13
C ARG A 83 2.30 -0.90 16.71
N GLU A 84 2.41 -1.38 15.48
CA GLU A 84 3.63 -1.99 14.95
C GLU A 84 4.76 -0.96 14.76
N LEU A 85 4.41 0.27 14.38
CA LEU A 85 5.38 1.37 14.29
C LEU A 85 6.00 1.71 15.66
N PHE A 86 5.19 1.78 16.72
CA PHE A 86 5.69 2.00 18.09
C PHE A 86 6.50 0.81 18.62
N ALA A 87 6.10 -0.42 18.30
CA ALA A 87 6.87 -1.61 18.69
C ALA A 87 8.26 -1.63 18.03
N GLN A 88 8.38 -1.22 16.75
CA GLN A 88 9.68 -1.16 16.07
C GLN A 88 10.60 -0.07 16.63
N GLN A 89 10.05 1.07 17.07
CA GLN A 89 10.85 2.15 17.68
C GLN A 89 11.45 1.73 19.04
N ASN A 90 10.71 0.98 19.85
CA ASN A 90 11.16 0.55 21.17
C ASN A 90 12.27 -0.53 21.15
N HIS A 91 12.49 -1.21 20.03
CA HIS A 91 13.61 -2.14 19.85
C HIS A 91 14.91 -1.45 19.37
N THR A 92 14.86 -0.14 19.10
CA THR A 92 16.06 0.67 18.74
C THR A 92 16.55 1.53 19.91
N GLY A 93 15.95 1.35 21.09
CA GLY A 93 16.41 1.95 22.34
C GLY A 93 17.57 1.15 22.92
N VAL A 94 18.76 1.76 22.85
CA VAL A 94 19.98 1.48 23.62
C VAL A 94 19.67 0.79 24.95
N GLN A 95 20.15 -0.45 25.10
CA GLN A 95 20.34 -1.06 26.43
C GLN A 95 21.51 -0.33 27.13
N PRO A 96 21.39 0.01 28.43
CA PRO A 96 22.52 0.47 29.22
C PRO A 96 23.60 -0.61 29.38
#